data_AF-A0A378KK91-F1
#
_entry.id   AF-A0A378KK91-F1
#
_cell.length_a   1.000
_cell.length_b   1.000
_cell.length_c   1.000
_cell.angle_alpha   90.00
_cell.angle_beta   90.00
_cell.angle_gamma   90.00
#
_symmetry.space_group_name_H-M   'P 1'
#
loop_
_entity.id
_entity.type
_entity.pdbx_description
1 polymer ?
#
loop_
_entity_poly.entity_id
_entity_poly.type
_entity_poly.pdbx_seq_one_letter_code
_entity_poly.pdbx_strand_id
1 'polypeptide(L)'
;MLSVQPLKSAQGAADYYTAAFNYYAGDAEALRWLGKGSERLGLTGIVEKEQMLAFLEGHLPNGQVLKNKKGEHRPGFDMTFSAPKSVSILSGLGADSMLSQLHDKAVEKAIGLIEKEFAQARVVIGGKVHYVDTGNLVVAAFRQPSSRANDPALHTHGVTMNITFTSEDGKARSLASDINGNFGVIEQLQQHVSYAGLLYRTELANLLKEQGYRLRDVGKGMFEIDGVPEGVLKEFSTRRADIEEK
;
A
#
# COMPACT_ATOMS: atom_id res chain seq x y z
N MET A 1 -9.05 0.46 6.50
CA MET A 1 -9.56 0.94 5.19
C MET A 1 -8.42 0.86 4.18
N LEU A 2 -8.73 0.73 2.89
CA LEU A 2 -7.76 0.88 1.80
C LEU A 2 -8.25 1.99 0.86
N SER A 3 -7.35 2.83 0.37
CA SER A 3 -7.57 3.70 -0.78
C SER A 3 -6.49 3.45 -1.82
N VAL A 4 -6.82 3.67 -3.11
CA VAL A 4 -5.91 3.40 -4.23
C VAL A 4 -5.90 4.60 -5.17
N GLN A 5 -4.74 5.21 -5.38
CA GLN A 5 -4.59 6.42 -6.17
C GLN A 5 -3.39 6.33 -7.13
N PRO A 6 -3.57 6.60 -8.44
CA PRO A 6 -2.45 6.69 -9.37
C PRO A 6 -1.48 7.81 -8.98
N LEU A 7 -0.17 7.56 -9.14
CA LEU A 7 0.85 8.58 -8.91
C LEU A 7 0.89 9.55 -10.10
N LYS A 8 0.97 10.85 -9.81
CA LYS A 8 0.99 11.90 -10.84
C LYS A 8 2.35 12.04 -11.53
N SER A 9 3.45 11.92 -10.78
CA SER A 9 4.82 11.98 -11.30
C SER A 9 5.78 11.22 -10.40
N ALA A 10 6.87 10.71 -10.99
CA ALA A 10 7.92 10.00 -10.25
C ALA A 10 8.59 10.91 -9.22
N GLN A 11 9.07 12.08 -9.66
CA GLN A 11 9.70 13.07 -8.80
C GLN A 11 8.78 13.55 -7.67
N GLY A 12 7.52 13.87 -7.97
CA GLY A 12 6.58 14.34 -6.95
C GLY A 12 6.25 13.27 -5.92
N ALA A 13 6.15 12.00 -6.33
CA ALA A 13 5.96 10.89 -5.41
C ALA A 13 7.21 10.66 -4.56
N ALA A 14 8.39 10.58 -5.18
CA ALA A 14 9.65 10.45 -4.47
C ALA A 14 9.79 11.57 -3.44
N ASP A 15 9.70 12.85 -3.83
CA ASP A 15 9.82 13.97 -2.89
C ASP A 15 8.78 13.93 -1.76
N TYR A 16 7.52 13.58 -2.05
CA TYR A 16 6.47 13.53 -1.04
C TYR A 16 6.71 12.46 0.01
N TYR A 17 6.95 11.21 -0.41
CA TYR A 17 7.12 10.10 0.53
C TYR A 17 8.52 10.09 1.14
N THR A 18 9.50 10.69 0.47
CA THR A 18 10.86 10.79 1.00
C THR A 18 11.06 11.96 1.94
N ALA A 19 10.23 13.01 1.89
CA ALA A 19 10.21 14.03 2.94
C ALA A 19 9.87 13.42 4.31
N ALA A 20 9.15 12.29 4.34
CA ALA A 20 8.91 11.53 5.57
C ALA A 20 10.19 10.88 6.13
N PHE A 21 11.23 10.60 5.33
CA PHE A 21 12.49 10.04 5.83
C PHE A 21 13.10 10.89 6.94
N ASN A 22 13.09 12.21 6.78
CA ASN A 22 13.67 13.11 7.78
C ASN A 22 12.90 13.08 9.11
N TYR A 23 11.61 12.75 9.08
CA TYR A 23 10.79 12.65 10.28
C TYR A 23 10.91 11.28 10.97
N TYR A 24 11.17 10.21 10.21
CA TYR A 24 11.25 8.82 10.73
C TYR A 24 12.64 8.19 10.65
N ALA A 25 13.71 8.99 10.52
CA ALA A 25 15.09 8.51 10.36
C ALA A 25 15.59 7.55 11.48
N GLY A 26 14.88 7.45 12.60
CA GLY A 26 15.16 6.52 13.71
C GLY A 26 14.31 5.25 13.74
N ASP A 27 13.35 5.07 12.85
CA ASP A 27 12.44 3.92 12.80
C ASP A 27 12.57 3.19 11.46
N ALA A 28 13.56 2.29 11.40
CA ALA A 28 13.87 1.53 10.20
C ALA A 28 12.72 0.63 9.73
N GLU A 29 11.79 0.26 10.62
CA GLU A 29 10.62 -0.55 10.25
C GLU A 29 9.57 0.29 9.50
N ALA A 30 9.52 1.61 9.73
CA ALA A 30 8.53 2.49 9.09
C ALA A 30 8.73 2.67 7.58
N LEU A 31 9.88 2.26 7.03
CA LEU A 31 10.34 2.60 5.68
C LEU A 31 10.92 1.36 5.00
N ARG A 32 10.08 0.44 4.50
CA ARG A 32 10.54 -0.89 4.06
C ARG A 32 10.04 -1.30 2.69
N TRP A 33 10.83 -2.11 2.00
CA TRP A 33 10.42 -2.78 0.78
C TRP A 33 9.53 -3.99 1.08
N LEU A 34 8.42 -4.12 0.34
CA LEU A 34 7.46 -5.23 0.43
C LEU A 34 7.12 -5.78 -0.95
N GLY A 35 6.58 -7.00 -0.98
CA GLY A 35 6.16 -7.70 -2.19
C GLY A 35 7.27 -8.54 -2.83
N LYS A 36 6.89 -9.63 -3.49
CA LYS A 36 7.82 -10.59 -4.11
C LYS A 36 8.64 -9.99 -5.24
N GLY A 37 8.15 -8.91 -5.85
CA GLY A 37 8.89 -8.18 -6.88
C GLY A 37 10.11 -7.48 -6.27
N SER A 38 9.94 -6.92 -5.07
CA SER A 38 11.03 -6.31 -4.31
C SER A 38 12.06 -7.35 -3.88
N GLU A 39 11.62 -8.51 -3.36
CA GLU A 39 12.48 -9.64 -3.02
C GLU A 39 13.31 -10.11 -4.22
N ARG A 40 12.67 -10.24 -5.38
CA ARG A 40 13.33 -10.64 -6.64
C ARG A 40 14.40 -9.65 -7.09
N LEU A 41 14.23 -8.37 -6.78
CA LEU A 41 15.20 -7.32 -7.04
C LEU A 41 16.31 -7.24 -5.97
N GLY A 42 16.25 -8.09 -4.93
CA GLY A 42 17.17 -8.04 -3.80
C GLY A 42 16.97 -6.79 -2.93
N LEU A 43 15.79 -6.17 -2.97
CA LEU A 43 15.48 -4.99 -2.18
C LEU A 43 15.18 -5.42 -0.75
N THR A 44 16.13 -5.18 0.14
CA THR A 44 16.01 -5.48 1.57
C THR A 44 16.31 -4.24 2.39
N GLY A 45 15.63 -4.08 3.53
CA GLY A 45 15.89 -2.99 4.47
C GLY A 45 15.19 -1.68 4.09
N ILE A 46 15.86 -0.57 4.39
CA ILE A 46 15.28 0.76 4.31
C ILE A 46 15.13 1.19 2.85
N VAL A 47 13.99 1.78 2.50
CA VAL A 47 13.77 2.37 1.18
C VAL A 47 14.69 3.59 1.03
N GLU A 48 15.48 3.66 -0.04
CA GLU A 48 16.29 4.86 -0.34
C GLU A 48 15.60 5.74 -1.39
N LYS A 49 15.73 7.06 -1.26
CA LYS A 49 15.06 8.03 -2.15
C LYS A 49 15.45 7.84 -3.61
N GLU A 50 16.75 7.78 -3.87
CA GLU A 50 17.31 7.70 -5.22
C GLU A 50 16.93 6.38 -5.89
N GLN A 51 16.95 5.29 -5.11
CA GLN A 51 16.53 3.96 -5.58
C GLN A 51 15.02 3.93 -5.89
N MET A 52 14.20 4.47 -4.99
CA MET A 52 12.75 4.59 -5.21
C MET A 52 12.45 5.43 -6.46
N LEU A 53 13.10 6.58 -6.62
CA LEU A 53 12.94 7.45 -7.78
C LEU A 53 13.28 6.71 -9.08
N ALA A 54 14.41 6.00 -9.11
CA ALA A 54 14.80 5.20 -10.28
C ALA A 54 13.72 4.19 -10.68
N PHE A 55 13.16 3.46 -9.71
CA PHE A 55 12.07 2.51 -9.99
C PHE A 55 10.76 3.20 -10.43
N LEU A 56 10.43 4.36 -9.86
CA LEU A 56 9.28 5.18 -10.28
C LEU A 56 9.46 5.77 -11.68
N GLU A 57 10.69 5.88 -12.18
CA GLU A 57 11.00 6.27 -13.56
C GLU A 57 11.13 5.05 -14.50
N GLY A 58 10.99 3.84 -13.96
CA GLY A 58 11.04 2.58 -14.70
C GLY A 58 12.46 2.04 -14.94
N HIS A 59 13.47 2.57 -14.24
CA HIS A 59 14.85 2.11 -14.32
C HIS A 59 15.06 0.90 -13.40
N LEU A 60 15.61 -0.18 -13.95
CA LEU A 60 15.99 -1.39 -13.20
C LEU A 60 17.51 -1.47 -12.99
N PRO A 61 17.98 -2.17 -11.93
CA PRO A 61 19.40 -2.34 -11.62
C PRO A 61 20.24 -2.96 -12.73
N ASN A 62 19.63 -3.76 -13.61
CA ASN A 62 20.30 -4.38 -14.75
C ASN A 62 20.45 -3.45 -15.97
N GLY A 63 20.09 -2.16 -15.84
CA GLY A 63 20.13 -1.17 -16.92
C GLY A 63 18.90 -1.16 -17.83
N GLN A 64 17.94 -2.07 -17.63
CA GLN A 64 16.68 -2.05 -18.36
C GLN A 64 15.84 -0.82 -17.96
N VAL A 65 15.20 -0.18 -18.94
CA VAL A 65 14.26 0.93 -18.71
C VAL A 65 12.90 0.58 -19.30
N LEU A 66 11.87 0.52 -18.45
CA LEU A 66 10.51 0.20 -18.86
C LEU A 66 9.80 1.42 -19.41
N LYS A 67 9.56 1.45 -20.73
CA LYS A 67 8.84 2.54 -21.40
C LYS A 67 7.78 1.99 -22.34
N ASN A 68 6.72 2.76 -22.55
CA ASN A 68 5.73 2.50 -23.58
C ASN A 68 6.31 2.86 -24.98
N LYS A 69 5.53 2.63 -26.05
CA LYS A 69 5.95 2.95 -27.43
C LYS A 69 6.25 4.44 -27.69
N LYS A 70 5.77 5.34 -26.82
CA LYS A 70 6.05 6.78 -26.86
C LYS A 70 7.27 7.18 -26.03
N GLY A 71 7.94 6.23 -25.39
CA GLY A 71 9.09 6.50 -24.52
C GLY A 71 8.74 6.91 -23.10
N GLU A 72 7.48 6.77 -22.68
CA GLU A 72 6.99 7.21 -21.37
C GLU A 72 6.85 6.04 -20.38
N HIS A 73 7.06 6.31 -19.10
CA HIS A 73 6.78 5.38 -18.00
C HIS A 73 5.74 6.00 -17.06
N ARG A 74 4.71 5.24 -16.68
CA ARG A 74 3.81 5.64 -15.58
C ARG A 74 4.41 5.19 -14.26
N PRO A 75 4.56 6.03 -13.24
CA PRO A 75 5.29 5.67 -12.02
C PRO A 75 4.69 4.50 -11.23
N GLY A 76 3.35 4.40 -11.22
CA GLY A 76 2.61 3.41 -10.45
C GLY A 76 1.47 4.05 -9.69
N PHE A 77 1.19 3.54 -8.50
CA PHE A 77 0.06 3.96 -7.66
C PHE A 77 0.39 3.82 -6.17
N ASP A 78 -0.38 4.50 -5.33
CA ASP A 78 -0.31 4.41 -3.88
C ASP A 78 -1.50 3.62 -3.33
N MET A 79 -1.21 2.63 -2.50
CA MET A 79 -2.17 1.90 -1.67
C MET A 79 -2.08 2.40 -0.22
N THR A 80 -3.03 3.22 0.22
CA THR A 80 -3.03 3.71 1.61
C THR A 80 -3.85 2.80 2.52
N PHE A 81 -3.18 2.09 3.43
CA PHE A 81 -3.78 1.23 4.44
C PHE A 81 -3.99 2.00 5.75
N SER A 82 -5.23 2.34 6.08
CA SER A 82 -5.55 3.06 7.33
C SER A 82 -6.10 2.11 8.40
N ALA A 83 -5.50 2.12 9.59
CA ALA A 83 -5.99 1.37 10.74
C ALA A 83 -7.35 1.89 11.25
N PRO A 84 -8.11 1.07 12.00
CA PRO A 84 -9.24 1.56 12.77
C PRO A 84 -8.87 2.74 13.68
N LYS A 85 -9.86 3.56 14.04
CA LYS A 85 -9.57 4.79 14.79
C LYS A 85 -9.09 4.48 16.20
N SER A 86 -9.63 3.45 16.85
CA SER A 86 -9.17 2.98 18.16
C SER A 86 -7.70 2.56 18.13
N VAL A 87 -7.28 1.83 17.10
CA VAL A 87 -5.88 1.38 16.92
C VAL A 87 -4.97 2.60 16.75
N SER A 88 -5.41 3.56 15.92
CA SER A 88 -4.67 4.80 15.69
C SER A 88 -4.51 5.62 16.97
N ILE A 89 -5.57 5.78 17.76
CA ILE A 89 -5.54 6.55 19.02
C ILE A 89 -4.62 5.86 20.04
N LEU A 90 -4.82 4.56 20.29
CA LEU A 90 -4.01 3.83 21.27
C LEU A 90 -2.53 3.80 20.88
N SER A 91 -2.22 3.61 19.59
CA SER A 91 -0.85 3.68 19.08
C SER A 91 -0.27 5.10 19.21
N GLY A 92 -1.02 6.13 18.84
CA GLY A 92 -0.57 7.53 18.89
C GLY A 92 -0.34 8.06 20.31
N LEU A 93 -1.10 7.56 21.28
CA LEU A 93 -0.89 7.85 22.71
C LEU A 93 0.26 7.07 23.33
N GLY A 94 0.89 6.14 22.59
CA GLY A 94 1.92 5.25 23.12
C GLY A 94 1.40 4.24 24.16
N ALA A 95 0.10 3.91 24.11
CA ALA A 95 -0.53 2.99 25.06
C ALA A 95 -0.02 1.56 24.91
N ASP A 96 0.28 1.15 23.68
CA ASP A 96 0.95 -0.11 23.35
C ASP A 96 1.75 0.05 22.05
N SER A 97 3.06 -0.13 22.13
CA SER A 97 3.97 -0.05 20.97
C SER A 97 3.77 -1.21 20.00
N MET A 98 3.17 -2.32 20.42
CA MET A 98 2.90 -3.48 19.57
C MET A 98 1.86 -3.16 18.49
N LEU A 99 0.94 -2.21 18.72
CA LEU A 99 -0.14 -1.90 17.76
C LEU A 99 0.40 -1.46 16.39
N SER A 100 1.49 -0.70 16.35
CA SER A 100 2.12 -0.26 15.11
C SER A 100 2.81 -1.43 14.37
N GLN A 101 3.38 -2.38 15.11
CA GLN A 101 3.97 -3.60 14.56
C GLN A 101 2.90 -4.56 14.01
N LEU A 102 1.75 -4.71 14.70
CA LEU A 102 0.63 -5.52 14.21
C LEU A 102 0.01 -4.90 12.95
N HIS A 103 -0.10 -3.56 12.90
CA HIS A 103 -0.47 -2.84 11.69
C HIS A 103 0.48 -3.16 10.54
N ASP A 104 1.78 -3.08 10.78
CA ASP A 104 2.80 -3.34 9.79
C ASP A 104 2.76 -4.75 9.22
N LYS A 105 2.62 -5.75 10.09
CA LYS A 105 2.48 -7.14 9.70
C LYS A 105 1.18 -7.38 8.93
N ALA A 106 0.09 -6.71 9.30
CA ALA A 106 -1.17 -6.78 8.56
C ALA A 106 -1.05 -6.18 7.16
N VAL A 107 -0.31 -5.07 7.01
CA VAL A 107 -0.03 -4.46 5.69
C VAL A 107 0.80 -5.39 4.82
N GLU A 108 1.86 -5.98 5.36
CA GLU A 108 2.70 -6.94 4.64
C GLU A 108 1.90 -8.14 4.13
N LYS A 109 1.11 -8.77 5.00
CA LYS A 109 0.23 -9.89 4.61
C LYS A 109 -0.81 -9.48 3.57
N ALA A 110 -1.42 -8.31 3.73
CA ALA A 110 -2.40 -7.80 2.78
C ALA A 110 -1.78 -7.55 1.40
N ILE A 111 -0.57 -6.98 1.34
CA ILE A 111 0.17 -6.82 0.08
C ILE A 111 0.47 -8.18 -0.56
N GLY A 112 0.86 -9.18 0.23
CA GLY A 112 1.09 -10.55 -0.26
C GLY A 112 -0.16 -11.21 -0.88
N LEU A 113 -1.35 -10.92 -0.33
CA LEU A 113 -2.63 -11.36 -0.91
C LEU A 113 -2.99 -10.55 -2.15
N ILE A 114 -2.84 -9.22 -2.09
CA ILE A 114 -3.12 -8.31 -3.21
C ILE A 114 -2.24 -8.63 -4.42
N GLU A 115 -0.92 -8.83 -4.25
CA GLU A 115 -0.04 -9.15 -5.38
C GLU A 115 -0.41 -10.48 -6.02
N LYS A 116 -0.86 -11.46 -5.22
CA LYS A 116 -1.28 -12.78 -5.73
C LYS A 116 -2.55 -12.68 -6.59
N GLU A 117 -3.48 -11.80 -6.21
CA GLU A 117 -4.80 -11.71 -6.84
C GLU A 117 -4.89 -10.67 -7.95
N PHE A 118 -4.12 -9.59 -7.87
CA PHE A 118 -4.27 -8.42 -8.77
C PHE A 118 -3.05 -8.16 -9.65
N ALA A 119 -1.85 -8.66 -9.31
CA ALA A 119 -0.66 -8.34 -10.10
C ALA A 119 -0.72 -9.04 -11.47
N GLN A 120 -0.75 -8.23 -12.52
CA GLN A 120 -0.83 -8.69 -13.91
C GLN A 120 0.14 -7.92 -14.80
N ALA A 121 0.56 -8.55 -15.89
CA ALA A 121 1.26 -7.92 -17.00
C ALA A 121 0.53 -8.18 -18.32
N ARG A 122 0.76 -7.31 -19.31
CA ARG A 122 0.34 -7.55 -20.70
C ARG A 122 1.45 -8.24 -21.47
N VAL A 123 1.12 -9.37 -22.10
CA VAL A 123 2.02 -10.09 -23.02
C VAL A 123 1.37 -10.21 -24.39
N VAL A 124 2.19 -10.21 -25.45
CA VAL A 124 1.71 -10.38 -26.82
C VAL A 124 2.11 -11.76 -27.30
N ILE A 125 1.11 -12.61 -27.56
CA ILE A 125 1.30 -13.99 -28.05
C ILE A 125 0.53 -14.10 -29.36
N GLY A 126 1.21 -14.46 -30.44
CA GLY A 126 0.58 -14.58 -31.77
C GLY A 126 -0.12 -13.29 -32.25
N GLY A 127 0.39 -12.11 -31.87
CA GLY A 127 -0.19 -10.82 -32.23
C GLY A 127 -1.40 -10.37 -31.38
N LYS A 128 -1.84 -11.18 -30.42
CA LYS A 128 -2.94 -10.84 -29.50
C LYS A 128 -2.41 -10.48 -28.11
N VAL A 129 -3.08 -9.54 -27.46
CA VAL A 129 -2.77 -9.13 -26.08
C VAL A 129 -3.42 -10.12 -25.12
N HIS A 130 -2.62 -10.64 -24.20
CA HIS A 130 -3.06 -11.45 -23.06
C HIS A 130 -2.69 -10.75 -21.77
N TYR A 131 -3.58 -10.87 -20.78
CA TYR A 131 -3.34 -10.45 -19.40
C TYR A 131 -2.91 -11.69 -18.64
N VAL A 132 -1.71 -11.67 -18.07
CA VAL A 132 -1.14 -12.80 -17.34
C VAL A 132 -0.89 -12.40 -15.91
N ASP A 133 -1.33 -13.24 -14.98
CA ASP A 133 -1.07 -13.04 -13.55
C ASP A 133 0.42 -13.25 -13.28
N THR A 134 1.01 -12.29 -12.58
CA THR A 134 2.44 -12.30 -12.26
C THR A 134 2.68 -12.64 -10.79
N GLY A 135 1.72 -12.34 -9.91
CA GLY A 135 1.80 -12.70 -8.49
C GLY A 135 2.90 -11.97 -7.71
N ASN A 136 3.38 -10.83 -8.21
CA ASN A 136 4.45 -10.05 -7.57
C ASN A 136 4.33 -8.55 -7.85
N LEU A 137 4.51 -7.76 -6.80
CA LEU A 137 4.60 -6.30 -6.86
C LEU A 137 5.94 -5.81 -6.28
N VAL A 138 6.37 -4.63 -6.71
CA VAL A 138 7.45 -3.87 -6.08
C VAL A 138 6.81 -2.73 -5.30
N VAL A 139 6.91 -2.75 -3.97
CA VAL A 139 6.20 -1.81 -3.09
C VAL A 139 7.16 -1.20 -2.07
N ALA A 140 7.24 0.12 -2.01
CA ALA A 140 7.85 0.83 -0.89
C ALA A 140 6.75 1.22 0.11
N ALA A 141 6.89 0.77 1.35
CA ALA A 141 5.95 1.01 2.44
C ALA A 141 6.44 2.12 3.37
N PHE A 142 5.60 3.12 3.59
CA PHE A 142 5.86 4.28 4.46
C PHE A 142 4.77 4.41 5.53
N ARG A 143 5.10 4.04 6.78
CA ARG A 143 4.19 4.19 7.92
C ARG A 143 4.15 5.64 8.40
N GLN A 144 2.94 6.14 8.68
CA GLN A 144 2.67 7.47 9.23
C GLN A 144 1.69 7.33 10.42
N PRO A 145 1.97 7.93 11.59
CA PRO A 145 1.16 7.79 12.80
C PRO A 145 0.04 8.83 12.91
N SER A 146 0.15 9.95 12.19
CA SER A 146 -0.75 11.09 12.31
C SER A 146 -1.31 11.54 10.96
N SER A 147 -2.46 12.20 11.02
CA SER A 147 -3.07 12.87 9.86
C SER A 147 -2.43 14.24 9.63
N ARG A 148 -2.79 14.90 8.52
CA ARG A 148 -2.39 16.30 8.26
C ARG A 148 -2.88 17.29 9.32
N ALA A 149 -3.94 16.95 10.05
CA ALA A 149 -4.45 17.75 11.17
C ALA A 149 -3.78 17.39 12.51
N ASN A 150 -2.72 16.57 12.49
CA ASN A 150 -2.04 16.01 13.66
C ASN A 150 -2.88 15.08 14.54
N ASP A 151 -4.10 14.72 14.12
CA ASP A 151 -4.89 13.68 14.81
C ASP A 151 -4.25 12.28 14.65
N PRO A 152 -4.37 11.40 15.66
CA PRO A 152 -3.95 10.01 15.54
C PRO A 152 -4.64 9.32 14.36
N ALA A 153 -3.82 8.91 13.40
CA ALA A 153 -4.26 8.25 12.18
C ALA A 153 -3.13 7.34 11.69
N LEU A 154 -3.02 6.17 12.29
CA LEU A 154 -2.02 5.19 11.90
C LEU A 154 -2.37 4.65 10.50
N HIS A 155 -1.48 4.88 9.54
CA HIS A 155 -1.63 4.40 8.19
C HIS A 155 -0.29 4.11 7.53
N THR A 156 -0.30 3.26 6.51
CA THR A 156 0.87 2.99 5.68
C THR A 156 0.55 3.30 4.22
N HIS A 157 1.42 4.08 3.58
CA HIS A 157 1.43 4.25 2.14
C HIS A 157 2.24 3.12 1.50
N GLY A 158 1.59 2.24 0.75
CA GLY A 158 2.22 1.22 -0.08
C GLY A 158 2.41 1.74 -1.50
N VAL A 159 3.48 2.51 -1.71
CA VAL A 159 3.81 3.08 -3.02
C VAL A 159 4.28 1.95 -3.93
N THR A 160 3.42 1.56 -4.85
CA THR A 160 3.59 0.41 -5.74
C THR A 160 4.12 0.88 -7.09
N MET A 161 5.33 0.45 -7.43
CA MET A 161 5.98 0.80 -8.68
C MET A 161 5.33 0.04 -9.83
N ASN A 162 5.30 0.65 -11.01
CA ASN A 162 4.76 0.05 -12.22
C ASN A 162 5.73 -0.98 -12.83
N ILE A 163 6.06 -1.99 -12.04
CA ILE A 163 7.04 -3.04 -12.34
C ILE A 163 6.50 -4.37 -11.81
N THR A 164 6.53 -5.38 -12.65
CA THR A 164 6.27 -6.77 -12.27
C THR A 164 7.06 -7.73 -13.15
N PHE A 165 7.22 -8.97 -12.72
CA PHE A 165 7.99 -9.99 -13.41
C PHE A 165 7.10 -11.15 -13.82
N THR A 166 7.08 -11.52 -15.09
CA THR A 166 6.32 -12.70 -15.52
C THR A 166 7.09 -13.98 -15.19
N SER A 167 6.38 -15.03 -14.81
CA SER A 167 6.98 -16.34 -14.49
C SER A 167 7.58 -17.03 -15.71
N GLU A 168 6.97 -16.90 -16.91
CA GLU A 168 7.37 -17.64 -18.12
C GLU A 168 8.79 -17.30 -18.61
N ASP A 169 9.13 -16.01 -18.74
CA ASP A 169 10.43 -15.55 -19.25
C ASP A 169 11.25 -14.76 -18.24
N GLY A 170 10.73 -14.57 -17.03
CA GLY A 170 11.39 -13.83 -15.96
C GLY A 170 11.60 -12.34 -16.21
N LYS A 171 11.10 -11.77 -17.32
CA LYS A 171 11.37 -10.38 -17.68
C LYS A 171 10.51 -9.42 -16.87
N ALA A 172 11.10 -8.27 -16.55
CA ALA A 172 10.39 -7.12 -16.02
C ALA A 172 9.47 -6.52 -17.09
N ARG A 173 8.25 -6.18 -16.67
CA ARG A 173 7.22 -5.50 -17.47
C ARG A 173 6.52 -4.46 -16.62
N SER A 174 5.87 -3.51 -17.28
CA SER A 174 4.88 -2.66 -16.60
C SER A 174 3.67 -3.49 -16.19
N LEU A 175 3.03 -3.08 -15.09
CA LEU A 175 1.75 -3.60 -14.66
C LEU A 175 0.71 -3.39 -15.77
N ALA A 176 -0.18 -4.36 -15.91
CA ALA A 176 -1.25 -4.29 -16.88
C ALA A 176 -2.19 -3.12 -16.59
N SER A 177 -2.65 -2.48 -17.66
CA SER A 177 -3.70 -1.46 -17.65
C SER A 177 -4.58 -1.67 -18.86
N ASP A 178 -5.89 -1.46 -18.67
CA ASP A 178 -6.93 -1.56 -19.69
C ASP A 178 -7.81 -0.31 -19.62
N ILE A 179 -7.97 0.38 -20.74
CA ILE A 179 -8.78 1.59 -20.82
C ILE A 179 -10.26 1.33 -20.55
N ASN A 180 -10.73 0.10 -20.80
CA ASN A 180 -12.11 -0.28 -20.53
C ASN A 180 -12.33 -0.70 -19.07
N GLY A 181 -11.24 -0.87 -18.29
CA GLY A 181 -11.29 -1.29 -16.90
C GLY A 181 -11.76 -2.73 -16.68
N ASN A 182 -11.80 -3.57 -17.72
CA ASN A 182 -12.17 -4.99 -17.57
C ASN A 182 -11.00 -5.83 -17.02
N PHE A 183 -9.78 -5.35 -17.22
CA PHE A 183 -8.54 -5.94 -16.74
C PHE A 183 -7.61 -4.84 -16.20
N GLY A 184 -6.41 -5.23 -15.79
CA GLY A 184 -5.39 -4.27 -15.32
C GLY A 184 -5.39 -4.11 -13.81
N VAL A 185 -4.23 -3.75 -13.28
CA VAL A 185 -3.96 -3.87 -11.85
C VAL A 185 -4.65 -2.77 -11.06
N ILE A 186 -4.47 -1.51 -11.48
CA ILE A 186 -5.06 -0.35 -10.79
C ILE A 186 -6.58 -0.35 -10.96
N GLU A 187 -7.05 -0.61 -12.18
CA GLU A 187 -8.46 -0.59 -12.52
C GLU A 187 -9.23 -1.64 -11.69
N GLN A 188 -8.72 -2.87 -11.62
CA GLN A 188 -9.32 -3.93 -10.82
C GLN A 188 -9.23 -3.65 -9.32
N LEU A 189 -8.12 -3.11 -8.82
CA LEU A 189 -7.99 -2.72 -7.41
C LEU A 189 -8.94 -1.59 -7.03
N GLN A 190 -9.17 -0.61 -7.90
CA GLN A 190 -10.12 0.48 -7.64
C GLN A 190 -11.56 -0.01 -7.64
N GLN A 191 -11.93 -0.88 -8.59
CA GLN A 191 -13.26 -1.50 -8.62
C GLN A 191 -13.52 -2.37 -7.38
N HIS A 192 -12.49 -3.06 -6.87
CA HIS A 192 -12.59 -3.99 -5.74
C HIS A 192 -11.96 -3.45 -4.45
N VAL A 193 -11.84 -2.13 -4.30
CA VAL A 193 -11.11 -1.50 -3.18
C VAL A 193 -11.67 -1.89 -1.80
N SER A 194 -12.99 -2.11 -1.71
CA SER A 194 -13.63 -2.57 -0.47
C SER A 194 -13.18 -3.98 -0.07
N TYR A 195 -13.02 -4.87 -1.06
CA TYR A 195 -12.54 -6.23 -0.89
C TYR A 195 -11.05 -6.25 -0.57
N ALA A 196 -10.21 -5.56 -1.35
CA ALA A 196 -8.78 -5.46 -1.05
C ALA A 196 -8.53 -4.83 0.33
N GLY A 197 -9.34 -3.84 0.74
CA GLY A 197 -9.31 -3.30 2.09
C GLY A 197 -9.78 -4.26 3.18
N LEU A 198 -10.61 -5.25 2.86
CA LEU A 198 -11.05 -6.29 3.78
C LEU A 198 -9.92 -7.29 4.07
N LEU A 199 -9.06 -7.60 3.08
CA LEU A 199 -7.87 -8.43 3.27
C LEU A 199 -7.00 -7.87 4.41
N TYR A 200 -6.68 -6.58 4.36
CA TYR A 200 -5.94 -5.89 5.42
C TYR A 200 -6.66 -5.90 6.77
N ARG A 201 -7.95 -5.56 6.81
CA ARG A 201 -8.70 -5.50 8.07
C ARG A 201 -8.81 -6.87 8.74
N THR A 202 -8.96 -7.93 7.96
CA THR A 202 -9.05 -9.30 8.46
C THR A 202 -7.72 -9.73 9.09
N GLU A 203 -6.60 -9.46 8.41
CA GLU A 203 -5.27 -9.77 8.97
C GLU A 203 -5.01 -8.99 10.26
N LEU A 204 -5.31 -7.69 10.30
CA LEU A 204 -5.15 -6.89 11.51
C LEU A 204 -6.04 -7.39 12.65
N ALA A 205 -7.30 -7.71 12.37
CA ALA A 205 -8.22 -8.22 13.38
C ALA A 205 -7.74 -9.55 13.98
N ASN A 206 -7.24 -10.46 13.16
CA ASN A 206 -6.71 -11.74 13.60
C ASN A 206 -5.46 -11.55 14.48
N LEU A 207 -4.52 -10.72 14.02
CA LEU A 207 -3.30 -10.39 14.77
C LEU A 207 -3.62 -9.74 16.12
N LEU A 208 -4.59 -8.82 16.18
CA LEU A 208 -5.02 -8.20 17.44
C LEU A 208 -5.64 -9.23 18.39
N LYS A 209 -6.49 -10.12 17.89
CA LYS A 209 -7.10 -11.19 18.70
C LYS A 209 -6.07 -12.16 19.25
N GLU A 210 -5.05 -12.51 18.44
CA GLU A 210 -3.92 -13.34 18.89
C GLU A 210 -3.15 -12.71 20.06
N GLN A 211 -3.10 -11.37 20.13
CA GLN A 211 -2.51 -10.62 21.24
C GLN A 211 -3.50 -10.32 22.39
N GLY A 212 -4.71 -10.89 22.36
CA GLY A 212 -5.70 -10.78 23.44
C GLY A 212 -6.61 -9.55 23.38
N TYR A 213 -6.54 -8.75 22.32
CA TYR A 213 -7.48 -7.63 22.15
C TYR A 213 -8.90 -8.13 21.85
N ARG A 214 -9.87 -7.57 22.56
CA ARG A 214 -11.29 -7.73 22.22
C ARG A 214 -11.69 -6.68 21.19
N LEU A 215 -12.41 -7.10 20.16
CA LEU A 215 -12.84 -6.24 19.06
C LEU A 215 -14.37 -6.19 19.03
N ARG A 216 -14.92 -5.01 18.76
CA ARG A 216 -16.35 -4.82 18.47
C ARG A 216 -16.56 -4.53 16.99
N ASP A 217 -17.56 -5.18 16.39
CA ASP A 217 -17.97 -4.90 15.01
C ASP A 217 -18.69 -3.55 14.93
N VAL A 218 -18.37 -2.76 13.92
CA VAL A 218 -19.03 -1.48 13.62
C VAL A 218 -19.65 -1.46 12.21
N GLY A 219 -19.81 -2.64 11.60
CA GLY A 219 -20.47 -2.85 10.31
C GLY A 219 -19.53 -2.76 9.12
N LYS A 220 -19.98 -3.28 7.96
CA LYS A 220 -19.22 -3.27 6.69
C LYS A 220 -17.80 -3.89 6.80
N GLY A 221 -17.64 -4.85 7.69
CA GLY A 221 -16.36 -5.49 7.99
C GLY A 221 -15.34 -4.55 8.63
N MET A 222 -15.79 -3.47 9.28
CA MET A 222 -14.98 -2.57 10.10
C MET A 222 -15.12 -2.99 11.57
N PHE A 223 -14.11 -2.71 12.38
CA PHE A 223 -14.11 -3.00 13.80
C PHE A 223 -13.39 -1.91 14.57
N GLU A 224 -13.63 -1.83 15.88
CA GLU A 224 -12.85 -1.03 16.82
C GLU A 224 -12.42 -1.91 18.00
N ILE A 225 -11.35 -1.54 18.70
CA ILE A 225 -10.93 -2.19 19.95
C ILE A 225 -11.98 -1.87 21.02
N ASP A 226 -12.45 -2.92 21.70
CA ASP A 226 -13.41 -2.79 22.78
C ASP A 226 -12.80 -2.02 23.97
N GLY A 227 -13.63 -1.25 24.68
CA GLY A 227 -13.20 -0.37 25.77
C GLY A 227 -12.75 1.03 25.36
N VAL A 228 -12.53 1.32 24.07
CA VAL A 228 -12.32 2.71 23.62
C VAL A 228 -13.67 3.46 23.57
N PRO A 229 -13.85 4.58 24.31
CA PRO A 229 -15.13 5.29 24.37
C PRO A 229 -15.53 5.90 23.02
N GLU A 230 -16.82 5.83 22.69
CA GLU A 230 -17.34 6.36 21.42
C GLU A 230 -17.12 7.88 21.27
N GLY A 231 -17.20 8.64 22.37
CA GLY A 231 -16.89 10.07 22.37
C GLY A 231 -15.45 10.36 21.95
N VAL A 232 -14.49 9.53 22.37
CA VAL A 232 -13.07 9.65 22.01
C VAL A 232 -12.86 9.33 20.52
N LEU A 233 -13.53 8.30 20.01
CA LEU A 233 -13.48 7.98 18.58
C LEU A 233 -14.01 9.12 17.71
N LYS A 234 -15.11 9.75 18.12
CA LYS A 234 -15.73 10.88 17.41
C LYS A 234 -14.85 12.12 17.42
N GLU A 235 -14.27 12.47 18.56
CA GLU A 235 -13.41 13.64 18.71
C GLU A 235 -12.23 13.60 17.73
N PHE A 236 -11.54 12.46 17.64
CA PHE A 236 -10.40 12.29 16.73
C PHE A 236 -10.81 11.88 15.30
N SER A 237 -12.08 12.00 14.95
CA SER A 237 -12.63 11.73 13.61
C SER A 237 -13.07 13.00 12.87
N THR A 238 -12.54 14.17 13.25
CA THR A 238 -12.76 15.51 12.66
C THR A 238 -12.96 15.50 11.14
N ARG A 239 -12.08 14.84 10.38
CA ARG A 239 -12.16 14.78 8.90
C ARG A 239 -13.42 14.06 8.37
N ARG A 240 -14.02 13.16 9.14
CA ARG A 240 -15.25 12.46 8.75
C ARG A 240 -16.48 13.34 8.99
N ALA A 241 -16.48 14.14 10.06
CA ALA A 241 -17.52 15.13 10.32
C ALA A 241 -17.59 16.18 9.19
N ASP A 242 -16.43 16.68 8.73
CA ASP A 242 -16.35 17.64 7.61
C ASP A 242 -16.86 17.10 6.26
N ILE A 243 -16.87 15.77 6.09
CA ILE A 243 -17.34 15.10 4.86
C ILE A 243 -18.84 14.77 4.96
N GLU A 244 -19.34 14.46 6.15
CA GLU A 244 -20.76 14.16 6.39
C GLU A 244 -21.62 15.44 6.48
N GLU A 245 -21.02 16.62 6.72
CA GLU A 245 -21.68 17.93 6.67
C GLU A 245 -21.76 18.57 5.27
N LYS A 246 -21.28 17.89 4.22
CA LYS A 246 -21.39 18.33 2.81
C LYS A 246 -22.35 17.47 2.01
#